data_AF-A0A7C7RIL6-F1
#
_entry.id   AF-A0A7C7RIL6-F1
#
_cell.length_a   1.000
_cell.length_b   1.000
_cell.length_c   1.000
_cell.angle_alpha   90.00
_cell.angle_beta   90.00
_cell.angle_gamma   90.00
#
_symmetry.space_group_name_H-M   'P 1'
#
loop_
_entity.id
_entity.type
_entity.pdbx_description
1 polymer ?
#
loop_
_entity_poly.entity_id
_entity_poly.type
_entity_poly.pdbx_seq_one_letter_code
_entity_poly.pdbx_strand_id
1 'polypeptide(L)'
;MSSEAIELSWKRGVRDLPTQNVIPFISYYLYKKREISLEEEEGLFKWFVLASYFRRYSASVETRLNEDLGVLSKGGDYKSLLKKIAEREGNLKQRIKADIDAGRWNKLLLYALLRQSGAEDLLTGQKLNTRNTIHHIFPRRLKYSHPEFIEDIGNITLVNHYTNQKLSGELPVNYLRTVPLKRIVAHYILRYEELWKLEEIGSFINQRRKLLKEAVDRFFKDINF
;
A
#
# COMPACT_ATOMS: atom_id res chain seq x y z
N MET A 1 -24.62 11.25 11.47
CA MET A 1 -23.32 11.85 11.09
C MET A 1 -22.23 10.83 10.76
N SER A 2 -22.06 9.73 11.52
CA SER A 2 -21.07 8.68 11.19
C SER A 2 -21.49 7.80 9.99
N SER A 3 -22.79 7.57 9.81
CA SER A 3 -23.35 6.72 8.74
C SER A 3 -23.23 7.33 7.34
N GLU A 4 -23.62 8.59 7.16
CA GLU A 4 -23.57 9.26 5.84
C GLU A 4 -22.15 9.41 5.29
N ALA A 5 -21.16 9.64 6.13
CA ALA A 5 -19.78 9.77 5.70
C ALA A 5 -19.12 8.43 5.36
N ILE A 6 -19.50 7.36 6.06
CA ILE A 6 -19.14 5.98 5.68
C ILE A 6 -19.78 5.64 4.34
N GLU A 7 -21.04 6.00 4.14
CA GLU A 7 -21.78 5.75 2.91
C GLU A 7 -21.25 6.57 1.72
N LEU A 8 -20.83 7.82 1.94
CA LEU A 8 -20.19 8.67 0.95
C LEU A 8 -18.78 8.16 0.60
N SER A 9 -18.03 7.68 1.59
CA SER A 9 -16.73 7.00 1.40
C SER A 9 -16.91 5.73 0.57
N TRP A 10 -17.96 4.94 0.83
CA TRP A 10 -18.28 3.74 0.05
C TRP A 10 -18.75 4.03 -1.37
N LYS A 11 -19.58 5.07 -1.57
CA LYS A 11 -20.01 5.57 -2.89
C LYS A 11 -18.85 6.06 -3.74
N ARG A 12 -17.78 6.58 -3.12
CA ARG A 12 -16.54 7.03 -3.80
C ARG A 12 -15.42 5.99 -3.80
N GLY A 13 -15.72 4.72 -3.53
CA GLY A 13 -14.75 3.62 -3.67
C GLY A 13 -13.75 3.44 -2.52
N VAL A 14 -13.84 4.27 -1.47
CA VAL A 14 -13.06 4.12 -0.24
C VAL A 14 -13.75 3.08 0.65
N ARG A 15 -13.50 1.79 0.36
CA ARG A 15 -14.24 0.68 0.98
C ARG A 15 -13.60 0.10 2.24
N ASP A 16 -12.28 0.18 2.42
CA ASP A 16 -11.68 -0.17 3.69
C ASP A 16 -10.64 0.89 4.12
N LEU A 17 -11.03 1.64 5.15
CA LEU A 17 -10.16 2.52 5.93
C LEU A 17 -9.50 1.67 7.03
N PRO A 18 -8.18 1.40 6.99
CA PRO A 18 -7.45 0.62 8.00
C PRO A 18 -7.60 1.05 9.46
N THR A 19 -8.12 2.25 9.75
CA THR A 19 -8.44 2.66 11.12
C THR A 19 -9.72 3.49 11.16
N GLN A 20 -10.55 3.28 12.18
CA GLN A 20 -11.77 4.10 12.42
C GLN A 20 -11.42 5.56 12.72
N ASN A 21 -10.19 5.84 13.18
CA ASN A 21 -9.75 7.18 13.60
C ASN A 21 -9.65 8.17 12.44
N VAL A 22 -9.58 7.70 11.20
CA VAL A 22 -9.56 8.57 10.01
C VAL A 22 -10.97 8.86 9.49
N ILE A 23 -11.98 8.09 9.92
CA ILE A 23 -13.38 8.30 9.50
C ILE A 23 -13.85 9.71 9.90
N PRO A 24 -13.74 10.18 11.16
CA PRO A 24 -14.16 11.54 11.52
C PRO A 24 -13.51 12.64 10.69
N PHE A 25 -12.24 12.44 10.30
CA PHE A 25 -11.50 13.36 9.46
C PHE A 25 -12.04 13.41 8.03
N ILE A 26 -12.20 12.25 7.37
CA ILE A 26 -12.74 12.17 6.00
C ILE A 26 -14.17 12.73 5.97
N SER A 27 -14.97 12.43 7.00
CA SER A 27 -16.31 13.00 7.18
C SER A 27 -16.29 14.53 7.25
N TYR A 28 -15.40 15.10 8.05
CA TYR A 28 -15.28 16.56 8.21
C TYR A 28 -14.79 17.24 6.92
N TYR A 29 -13.81 16.64 6.24
CA TYR A 29 -13.31 17.15 4.98
C TYR A 29 -14.40 17.18 3.90
N LEU A 30 -15.14 16.06 3.74
CA LEU A 30 -16.28 15.96 2.82
C LEU A 30 -17.42 16.91 3.20
N TYR A 31 -17.64 17.17 4.49
CA TYR A 31 -18.65 18.14 4.94
C TYR A 31 -18.27 19.58 4.58
N LYS A 32 -16.99 19.96 4.70
CA LYS A 32 -16.51 21.31 4.37
C LYS A 32 -16.40 21.55 2.86
N LYS A 33 -16.05 20.53 2.08
CA LYS A 33 -15.88 20.60 0.63
C LYS A 33 -17.06 19.89 -0.06
N ARG A 34 -18.03 20.66 -0.54
CA ARG A 34 -19.24 20.14 -1.23
C ARG A 34 -18.90 19.25 -2.43
N GLU A 35 -17.79 19.54 -3.11
CA GLU A 35 -17.22 18.73 -4.19
C GLU A 35 -15.72 18.53 -3.95
N ILE A 36 -15.20 17.36 -4.35
CA ILE A 36 -13.78 17.00 -4.27
C ILE A 36 -13.37 16.57 -5.68
N SER A 37 -12.29 17.15 -6.20
CA SER A 37 -11.70 16.78 -7.48
C SER A 37 -10.99 15.43 -7.42
N LEU A 38 -10.71 14.81 -8.58
CA LEU A 38 -9.93 13.57 -8.65
C LEU A 38 -8.50 13.74 -8.08
N GLU A 39 -7.90 14.93 -8.24
CA GLU A 39 -6.59 15.26 -7.65
C GLU A 39 -6.67 15.27 -6.12
N GLU A 40 -7.67 15.92 -5.54
CA GLU A 40 -7.85 15.96 -4.09
C GLU A 40 -8.16 14.58 -3.51
N GLU A 41 -8.96 13.76 -4.20
CA GLU A 41 -9.24 12.37 -3.79
C GLU A 41 -7.94 11.54 -3.73
N GLU A 42 -7.14 11.59 -4.79
CA GLU A 42 -5.85 10.88 -4.84
C GLU A 42 -4.87 11.43 -3.81
N GLY A 43 -4.84 12.74 -3.61
CA GLY A 43 -4.02 13.42 -2.60
C GLY A 43 -4.37 12.99 -1.17
N LEU A 44 -5.66 12.92 -0.83
CA LEU A 44 -6.14 12.42 0.46
C LEU A 44 -5.83 10.94 0.64
N PHE A 45 -5.96 10.13 -0.41
CA PHE A 45 -5.55 8.72 -0.37
C PHE A 45 -4.06 8.59 -0.05
N LYS A 46 -3.20 9.36 -0.72
CA LYS A 46 -1.75 9.39 -0.43
C LYS A 46 -1.47 9.84 1.00
N TRP A 47 -2.13 10.88 1.48
CA TRP A 47 -2.03 11.31 2.89
C TRP A 47 -2.40 10.19 3.85
N PHE A 48 -3.51 9.51 3.59
CA PHE A 48 -3.98 8.42 4.43
C PHE A 48 -2.99 7.25 4.48
N VAL A 49 -2.43 6.85 3.33
CA VAL A 49 -1.39 5.84 3.23
C VAL A 49 -0.20 6.20 4.11
N LEU A 50 0.28 7.45 4.02
CA LEU A 50 1.43 7.92 4.78
C LEU A 50 1.14 8.09 6.26
N ALA A 51 -0.03 8.60 6.64
CA ALA A 51 -0.45 8.71 8.03
C ALA A 51 -0.52 7.33 8.71
N SER A 52 -1.01 6.31 7.98
CA SER A 52 -1.00 4.93 8.44
C SER A 52 0.42 4.35 8.53
N TYR A 53 1.24 4.55 7.50
CA TYR A 53 2.61 4.07 7.44
C TYR A 53 3.45 4.58 8.62
N PHE A 54 3.41 5.89 8.87
CA PHE A 54 4.14 6.55 9.95
C PHE A 54 3.39 6.53 11.29
N ARG A 55 2.32 5.73 11.41
CA ARG A 55 1.58 5.51 12.67
C ARG A 55 1.14 6.83 13.34
N ARG A 56 0.68 7.80 12.56
CA ARG A 56 0.37 9.18 13.01
C ARG A 56 -0.51 9.19 14.27
N TYR A 57 -1.51 8.31 14.33
CA TYR A 57 -2.50 8.24 15.41
C TYR A 57 -2.21 7.16 16.48
N SER A 58 -1.05 6.50 16.52
CA SER A 58 -0.86 5.36 17.44
C SER A 58 -0.63 5.75 18.91
N ALA A 59 -0.11 6.95 19.19
CA ALA A 59 0.30 7.35 20.54
C ALA A 59 -0.50 8.53 21.13
N SER A 60 -1.06 9.40 20.28
CA SER A 60 -1.80 10.58 20.74
C SER A 60 -2.89 10.92 19.72
N VAL A 61 -3.94 10.09 19.69
CA VAL A 61 -5.02 10.18 18.70
C VAL A 61 -5.65 11.57 18.71
N GLU A 62 -6.06 12.04 19.89
CA GLU A 62 -6.80 13.29 20.06
C GLU A 62 -5.98 14.52 19.61
N THR A 63 -4.75 14.66 20.11
CA THR A 63 -3.85 15.76 19.71
C THR A 63 -3.63 15.79 18.19
N ARG A 64 -3.45 14.62 17.57
CA ARG A 64 -3.19 14.52 16.13
C ARG A 64 -4.43 14.80 15.31
N LEU A 65 -5.59 14.32 15.76
CA LEU A 65 -6.86 14.66 15.16
C LEU A 65 -7.12 16.17 15.23
N ASN A 66 -6.87 16.79 16.39
CA ASN A 66 -7.03 18.24 16.58
C ASN A 66 -6.05 19.05 15.70
N GLU A 67 -4.80 18.60 15.56
CA GLU A 67 -3.83 19.20 14.64
C GLU A 67 -4.33 19.15 13.20
N ASP A 68 -4.77 17.98 12.72
CA ASP A 68 -5.23 17.78 11.34
C ASP A 68 -6.54 18.54 11.06
N LEU A 69 -7.49 18.52 11.99
CA LEU A 69 -8.72 19.32 11.91
C LEU A 69 -8.43 20.82 11.94
N GLY A 70 -7.42 21.25 12.70
CA GLY A 70 -6.95 22.63 12.75
C GLY A 70 -6.33 23.11 11.43
N VAL A 71 -5.65 22.23 10.69
CA VAL A 71 -5.18 22.54 9.32
C VAL A 71 -6.36 22.77 8.40
N LEU A 72 -7.35 21.88 8.43
CA LEU A 72 -8.54 22.00 7.59
C LEU A 72 -9.41 23.20 7.91
N SER A 73 -9.60 23.52 9.20
CA SER A 73 -10.42 24.66 9.61
C SER A 73 -9.85 26.00 9.16
N LYS A 74 -8.53 26.08 8.95
CA LYS A 74 -7.82 27.24 8.40
C LYS A 74 -7.77 27.28 6.86
N GLY A 75 -8.49 26.38 6.19
CA GLY A 75 -8.55 26.30 4.73
C GLY A 75 -7.43 25.48 4.09
N GLY A 76 -6.65 24.74 4.89
CA GLY A 76 -5.64 23.82 4.37
C GLY A 76 -6.24 22.63 3.64
N ASP A 77 -5.43 22.00 2.79
CA ASP A 77 -5.78 20.88 1.93
C ASP A 77 -4.92 19.63 2.25
N TYR A 78 -4.98 18.61 1.38
CA TYR A 78 -4.18 17.39 1.54
C TYR A 78 -2.67 17.67 1.51
N LYS A 79 -2.20 18.68 0.76
CA LYS A 79 -0.77 19.07 0.70
C LYS A 79 -0.33 19.60 2.06
N SER A 80 -1.18 20.43 2.68
CA SER A 80 -0.95 20.97 4.02
C SER A 80 -0.83 19.86 5.08
N LEU A 81 -1.67 18.83 4.99
CA LEU A 81 -1.63 17.68 5.90
C LEU A 81 -0.43 16.78 5.66
N LEU A 82 -0.07 16.54 4.41
CA LEU A 82 1.13 15.80 4.04
C LEU A 82 2.38 16.51 4.59
N LYS A 83 2.42 17.84 4.53
CA LYS A 83 3.50 18.65 5.12
C LYS A 83 3.62 18.43 6.62
N LYS A 84 2.50 18.30 7.36
CA LYS A 84 2.52 17.96 8.80
C LYS A 84 3.10 16.58 9.11
N ILE A 85 2.98 15.63 8.19
CA ILE A 85 3.68 14.34 8.34
C ILE A 85 5.17 14.54 8.09
N ALA A 86 5.56 15.24 7.02
CA ALA A 86 6.96 15.51 6.69
C ALA A 86 7.71 16.30 7.78
N GLU A 87 7.08 17.33 8.37
CA GLU A 87 7.65 18.12 9.48
C GLU A 87 8.05 17.25 10.67
N ARG A 88 7.29 16.20 10.96
CA ARG A 88 7.56 15.29 12.09
C ARG A 88 8.53 14.17 11.72
N GLU A 89 8.31 13.57 10.57
CA GLU A 89 8.94 12.31 10.19
C GLU A 89 10.20 12.51 9.32
N GLY A 90 10.46 13.73 8.85
CA GLY A 90 11.55 14.08 7.95
C GLY A 90 11.31 13.64 6.51
N ASN A 91 12.34 13.12 5.85
CA ASN A 91 12.25 12.67 4.46
C ASN A 91 11.47 11.35 4.34
N LEU A 92 10.15 11.47 4.14
CA LEU A 92 9.20 10.34 4.07
C LEU A 92 9.63 9.28 3.04
N LYS A 93 10.00 9.74 1.83
CA LYS A 93 10.40 8.88 0.71
C LYS A 93 11.64 8.07 1.05
N GLN A 94 12.67 8.72 1.59
CA GLN A 94 13.92 8.06 1.96
C GLN A 94 13.71 7.03 3.07
N ARG A 95 12.88 7.34 4.07
CA ARG A 95 12.56 6.40 5.15
C ARG A 95 11.84 5.15 4.65
N ILE A 96 10.83 5.31 3.80
CA ILE A 96 10.14 4.17 3.17
C ILE A 96 11.13 3.32 2.37
N LYS A 97 12.01 3.95 1.59
CA LYS A 97 13.04 3.22 0.82
C LYS A 97 14.02 2.45 1.71
N ALA A 98 14.43 3.03 2.84
CA ALA A 98 15.29 2.37 3.81
C ALA A 98 14.60 1.17 4.47
N ASP A 99 13.31 1.29 4.80
CA ASP A 99 12.52 0.17 5.31
C ASP A 99 12.40 -0.95 4.26
N ILE A 100 12.23 -0.62 2.97
CA ILE A 100 12.24 -1.62 1.87
C ILE A 100 13.60 -2.32 1.77
N ASP A 101 14.71 -1.58 1.89
CA ASP A 101 16.05 -2.17 1.91
C ASP A 101 16.26 -3.14 3.10
N ALA A 102 15.60 -2.86 4.22
CA ALA A 102 15.55 -3.71 5.40
C ALA A 102 14.48 -4.82 5.34
N GLY A 103 13.78 -4.98 4.20
CA GLY A 103 12.76 -6.01 4.00
C GLY A 103 11.42 -5.76 4.68
N ARG A 104 11.23 -4.58 5.29
CA ARG A 104 10.00 -4.24 6.03
C ARG A 104 8.89 -3.87 5.06
N TRP A 105 7.66 -4.17 5.45
CA TRP A 105 6.48 -3.88 4.63
C TRP A 105 5.32 -3.32 5.46
N ASN A 106 4.44 -2.61 4.76
CA ASN A 106 3.16 -2.14 5.26
C ASN A 106 2.10 -2.48 4.20
N LYS A 107 1.03 -3.18 4.60
CA LYS A 107 0.00 -3.68 3.69
C LYS A 107 -0.65 -2.56 2.87
N LEU A 108 -0.96 -1.43 3.50
CA LEU A 108 -1.65 -0.31 2.85
C LEU A 108 -0.73 0.41 1.86
N LEU A 109 0.54 0.61 2.22
CA LEU A 109 1.53 1.14 1.28
C LEU A 109 1.68 0.20 0.08
N LEU A 110 1.85 -1.10 0.31
CA LEU A 110 1.96 -2.08 -0.77
C LEU A 110 0.72 -2.07 -1.67
N TYR A 111 -0.48 -2.00 -1.09
CA TYR A 111 -1.72 -1.83 -1.84
C TYR A 111 -1.70 -0.57 -2.72
N ALA A 112 -1.26 0.57 -2.18
CA ALA A 112 -1.17 1.81 -2.95
C ALA A 112 -0.19 1.69 -4.13
N LEU A 113 0.98 1.09 -3.91
CA LEU A 113 1.97 0.86 -4.97
C LEU A 113 1.44 -0.07 -6.06
N LEU A 114 0.69 -1.12 -5.69
CA LEU A 114 0.06 -2.06 -6.63
C LEU A 114 -1.12 -1.43 -7.38
N ARG A 115 -1.96 -0.64 -6.71
CA ARG A 115 -3.04 0.12 -7.36
C ARG A 115 -2.48 1.06 -8.42
N GLN A 116 -1.38 1.73 -8.12
CA GLN A 116 -0.72 2.67 -9.02
C GLN A 116 -0.18 2.01 -10.31
N SER A 117 0.23 0.74 -10.26
CA SER A 117 0.64 -0.03 -11.45
C SER A 117 -0.53 -0.71 -12.17
N GLY A 118 -1.77 -0.54 -11.70
CA GLY A 118 -2.93 -1.23 -12.25
C GLY A 118 -2.93 -2.73 -11.97
N ALA A 119 -2.34 -3.16 -10.85
CA ALA A 119 -2.30 -4.56 -10.47
C ALA A 119 -3.70 -5.16 -10.28
N GLU A 120 -3.84 -6.38 -10.78
CA GLU A 120 -5.01 -7.23 -10.67
C GLU A 120 -4.60 -8.54 -10.01
N ASP A 121 -5.53 -9.20 -9.32
CA ASP A 121 -5.32 -10.52 -8.76
C ASP A 121 -4.67 -11.50 -9.76
N LEU A 122 -3.59 -12.15 -9.34
CA LEU A 122 -2.71 -12.93 -10.22
C LEU A 122 -3.49 -13.97 -11.05
N LEU A 123 -4.38 -14.73 -10.43
CA LEU A 123 -5.13 -15.79 -11.12
C LEU A 123 -6.41 -15.26 -11.75
N THR A 124 -7.24 -14.57 -10.96
CA THR A 124 -8.60 -14.21 -11.38
C THR A 124 -8.66 -12.96 -12.26
N GLY A 125 -7.65 -12.09 -12.20
CA GLY A 125 -7.67 -10.79 -12.88
C GLY A 125 -8.63 -9.76 -12.27
N GLN A 126 -9.18 -10.03 -11.09
CA GLN A 126 -10.03 -9.06 -10.41
C GLN A 126 -9.19 -7.89 -9.90
N LYS A 127 -9.73 -6.67 -9.98
CA LYS A 127 -9.08 -5.49 -9.39
C LYS A 127 -8.80 -5.71 -7.90
N LEU A 128 -7.61 -5.31 -7.48
CA LEU A 128 -7.29 -5.32 -6.06
C LEU A 128 -8.14 -4.29 -5.30
N ASN A 129 -8.45 -4.61 -4.06
CA ASN A 129 -9.11 -3.79 -3.06
C ASN A 129 -8.46 -4.04 -1.68
N THR A 130 -8.87 -3.27 -0.70
CA THR A 130 -8.26 -3.27 0.63
C THR A 130 -8.56 -4.54 1.47
N ARG A 131 -9.50 -5.40 1.03
CA ARG A 131 -9.76 -6.73 1.63
C ARG A 131 -8.85 -7.84 1.10
N ASN A 132 -8.03 -7.57 0.07
CA ASN A 132 -7.07 -8.55 -0.40
C ASN A 132 -6.16 -9.06 0.73
N THR A 133 -5.78 -10.32 0.65
CA THR A 133 -4.93 -10.99 1.63
C THR A 133 -3.47 -10.89 1.22
N ILE A 134 -2.60 -10.95 2.22
CA ILE A 134 -1.16 -11.09 2.01
C ILE A 134 -0.88 -12.49 1.45
N HIS A 135 -0.09 -12.53 0.37
CA HIS A 135 0.45 -13.74 -0.20
C HIS A 135 1.97 -13.66 -0.25
N HIS A 136 2.61 -14.71 0.24
CA HIS A 136 4.04 -14.93 0.14
C HIS A 136 4.33 -15.58 -1.22
N ILE A 137 5.00 -14.85 -2.12
CA ILE A 137 5.29 -15.29 -3.49
C ILE A 137 6.05 -16.62 -3.47
N PHE A 138 7.10 -16.69 -2.64
CA PHE A 138 7.71 -17.91 -2.15
C PHE A 138 7.02 -18.33 -0.85
N PRO A 139 6.52 -19.57 -0.77
CA PRO A 139 5.55 -19.97 0.23
C PRO A 139 6.12 -19.97 1.66
N ARG A 140 5.28 -19.56 2.62
CA ARG A 140 5.63 -19.41 4.05
C ARG A 140 6.18 -20.68 4.71
N ARG A 141 5.91 -21.87 4.15
CA ARG A 141 6.49 -23.14 4.62
C ARG A 141 8.02 -23.16 4.60
N LEU A 142 8.65 -22.32 3.77
CA LEU A 142 10.11 -22.20 3.67
C LEU A 142 10.77 -21.49 4.85
N LYS A 143 9.99 -20.98 5.83
CA LYS A 143 10.48 -20.25 7.01
C LYS A 143 11.56 -20.96 7.85
N TYR A 144 11.65 -22.29 7.77
CA TYR A 144 12.69 -23.04 8.48
C TYR A 144 14.00 -23.10 7.70
N SER A 145 13.92 -23.08 6.36
CA SER A 145 15.07 -23.16 5.47
C SER A 145 15.61 -21.80 5.03
N HIS A 146 14.73 -20.78 4.96
CA HIS A 146 14.99 -19.46 4.39
C HIS A 146 14.31 -18.35 5.22
N PRO A 147 14.45 -18.35 6.57
CA PRO A 147 13.71 -17.44 7.47
C PRO A 147 13.84 -15.95 7.12
N GLU A 148 15.01 -15.54 6.64
CA GLU A 148 15.37 -14.15 6.31
C GLU A 148 14.58 -13.58 5.13
N PHE A 149 14.07 -14.46 4.26
CA PHE A 149 13.39 -14.07 3.02
C PHE A 149 11.87 -14.10 3.14
N ILE A 150 11.32 -14.82 4.12
CA ILE A 150 9.88 -15.09 4.14
C ILE A 150 9.07 -13.83 4.37
N GLU A 151 9.34 -13.09 5.44
CA GLU A 151 8.57 -11.89 5.77
C GLU A 151 9.08 -10.62 5.06
N ASP A 152 9.91 -10.80 4.02
CA ASP A 152 10.47 -9.70 3.25
C ASP A 152 9.45 -9.06 2.31
N ILE A 153 9.42 -7.73 2.20
CA ILE A 153 8.56 -7.04 1.23
C ILE A 153 8.74 -7.54 -0.21
N GLY A 154 9.97 -7.92 -0.58
CA GLY A 154 10.28 -8.51 -1.87
C GLY A 154 9.58 -9.85 -2.10
N ASN A 155 9.21 -10.56 -1.03
CA ASN A 155 8.43 -11.79 -1.07
C ASN A 155 6.92 -11.58 -0.84
N ILE A 156 6.49 -10.40 -0.37
CA ILE A 156 5.08 -10.12 -0.07
C ILE A 156 4.36 -9.49 -1.28
N THR A 157 3.19 -10.01 -1.59
CA THR A 157 2.23 -9.41 -2.54
C THR A 157 0.79 -9.49 -2.02
N LEU A 158 -0.16 -8.91 -2.75
CA LEU A 158 -1.58 -8.93 -2.37
C LEU A 158 -2.39 -9.66 -3.44
N VAL A 159 -3.25 -10.58 -3.01
CA VAL A 159 -4.16 -11.34 -3.89
C VAL A 159 -5.51 -11.50 -3.19
N ASN A 160 -6.55 -11.93 -3.89
CA ASN A 160 -7.83 -12.23 -3.25
C ASN A 160 -7.74 -13.55 -2.45
N HIS A 161 -8.71 -13.76 -1.57
CA HIS A 161 -8.72 -14.92 -0.68
C HIS A 161 -8.72 -16.26 -1.44
N TYR A 162 -9.48 -16.34 -2.54
CA TYR A 162 -9.53 -17.53 -3.40
C TYR A 162 -8.14 -17.86 -3.97
N THR A 163 -7.46 -16.88 -4.57
CA THR A 163 -6.12 -17.03 -5.13
C THR A 163 -5.11 -17.40 -4.05
N ASN A 164 -5.18 -16.78 -2.87
CA ASN A 164 -4.27 -17.12 -1.78
C ASN A 164 -4.41 -18.58 -1.34
N GLN A 165 -5.65 -19.08 -1.20
CA GLN A 165 -5.91 -20.47 -0.88
C GLN A 165 -5.50 -21.42 -1.99
N LYS A 166 -5.72 -21.04 -3.26
CA LYS A 166 -5.39 -21.87 -4.41
C LYS A 166 -3.88 -22.02 -4.60
N LEU A 167 -3.12 -20.94 -4.40
CA LEU A 167 -1.66 -20.97 -4.48
C LEU A 167 -1.04 -21.62 -3.24
N SER A 168 -1.58 -21.39 -2.04
CA SER A 168 -1.18 -22.06 -0.79
C SER A 168 0.35 -22.17 -0.61
N GLY A 169 0.91 -23.37 -0.75
CA GLY A 169 2.33 -23.67 -0.59
C GLY A 169 3.11 -23.82 -1.90
N GLU A 170 2.53 -23.45 -3.03
CA GLU A 170 3.10 -23.63 -4.36
C GLU A 170 4.31 -22.72 -4.59
N LEU A 171 5.30 -23.19 -5.34
CA LEU A 171 6.48 -22.38 -5.67
C LEU A 171 6.17 -21.44 -6.85
N PRO A 172 6.77 -20.23 -6.89
CA PRO A 172 6.50 -19.25 -7.95
C PRO A 172 6.81 -19.78 -9.34
N VAL A 173 7.86 -20.58 -9.51
CA VAL A 173 8.18 -21.24 -10.79
C VAL A 173 7.03 -22.08 -11.35
N ASN A 174 6.17 -22.65 -10.49
CA ASN A 174 5.10 -23.53 -10.91
C ASN A 174 3.82 -22.77 -11.28
N TYR A 175 3.49 -21.68 -10.58
CA TYR A 175 2.25 -20.94 -10.85
C TYR A 175 2.44 -19.68 -11.71
N LEU A 176 3.57 -18.95 -11.60
CA LEU A 176 3.75 -17.68 -12.33
C LEU A 176 3.78 -17.87 -13.84
N ARG A 177 4.23 -19.02 -14.34
CA ARG A 177 4.17 -19.39 -15.77
C ARG A 177 2.76 -19.37 -16.36
N THR A 178 1.75 -19.59 -15.52
CA THR A 178 0.34 -19.60 -15.92
C THR A 178 -0.31 -18.21 -15.80
N VAL A 179 0.38 -17.25 -15.18
CA VAL A 179 -0.13 -15.90 -14.96
C VAL A 179 0.21 -15.03 -16.17
N PRO A 180 -0.74 -14.25 -16.72
CA PRO A 180 -0.44 -13.31 -17.79
C PRO A 180 0.68 -12.33 -17.39
N LEU A 181 1.69 -12.18 -18.25
CA LEU A 181 2.89 -11.37 -17.97
C LEU A 181 2.56 -9.95 -17.48
N LYS A 182 1.51 -9.32 -18.03
CA LYS A 182 1.06 -7.99 -17.58
C LYS A 182 0.73 -7.93 -16.09
N ARG A 183 0.14 -8.99 -15.52
CA ARG A 183 -0.21 -9.07 -14.09
C ARG A 183 1.03 -9.29 -13.24
N ILE A 184 1.96 -10.12 -13.71
CA ILE A 184 3.26 -10.34 -13.06
C ILE A 184 4.00 -9.00 -12.90
N VAL A 185 4.15 -8.27 -14.00
CA VAL A 185 4.85 -6.97 -14.02
C VAL A 185 4.12 -5.93 -13.17
N ALA A 186 2.78 -5.90 -13.19
CA ALA A 186 2.01 -4.98 -12.35
C ALA A 186 2.20 -5.26 -10.84
N HIS A 187 2.53 -6.49 -10.44
CA HIS A 187 2.90 -6.84 -9.07
C HIS A 187 4.36 -6.53 -8.69
N TYR A 188 5.08 -5.87 -9.59
CA TYR A 188 6.53 -5.64 -9.51
C TYR A 188 7.33 -6.94 -9.41
N ILE A 189 6.81 -8.02 -9.99
CA ILE A 189 7.50 -9.30 -10.10
C ILE A 189 8.29 -9.31 -11.42
N LEU A 190 9.53 -9.79 -11.37
CA LEU A 190 10.37 -9.89 -12.55
C LEU A 190 9.83 -10.93 -13.52
N ARG A 191 9.93 -10.64 -14.81
CA ARG A 191 9.48 -11.52 -15.92
C ARG A 191 10.42 -12.70 -16.22
N TYR A 192 11.53 -12.76 -15.52
CA TYR A 192 12.64 -13.68 -15.73
C TYR A 192 12.36 -14.98 -14.96
N GLU A 193 11.97 -16.03 -15.67
CA GLU A 193 11.56 -17.30 -15.05
C GLU A 193 12.67 -17.96 -14.24
N GLU A 194 13.93 -17.74 -14.61
CA GLU A 194 15.09 -18.23 -13.88
C GLU A 194 15.10 -17.75 -12.43
N LEU A 195 14.58 -16.53 -12.18
CA LEU A 195 14.50 -15.95 -10.84
C LEU A 195 13.32 -16.50 -10.02
N TRP A 196 12.41 -17.26 -10.61
CA TRP A 196 11.26 -17.82 -9.90
C TRP A 196 11.59 -19.14 -9.19
N LYS A 197 12.80 -19.66 -9.39
CA LYS A 197 13.25 -20.88 -8.75
C LYS A 197 13.68 -20.62 -7.31
N LEU A 198 13.60 -21.63 -6.46
CA LEU A 198 13.87 -21.49 -5.02
C LEU A 198 15.32 -21.09 -4.76
N GLU A 199 16.27 -21.63 -5.52
CA GLU A 199 17.69 -21.29 -5.47
C GLU A 199 17.98 -19.80 -5.72
N GLU A 200 17.07 -19.09 -6.42
CA GLU A 200 17.20 -17.68 -6.74
C GLU A 200 16.40 -16.75 -5.81
N ILE A 201 15.85 -17.25 -4.69
CA ILE A 201 15.00 -16.46 -3.79
C ILE A 201 15.63 -15.13 -3.35
N GLY A 202 16.93 -15.14 -3.03
CA GLY A 202 17.67 -13.93 -2.65
C GLY A 202 17.81 -12.94 -3.81
N SER A 203 18.17 -13.43 -5.00
CA SER A 203 18.26 -12.64 -6.24
C SER A 203 16.91 -12.02 -6.60
N PHE A 204 15.84 -12.80 -6.50
CA PHE A 204 14.47 -12.36 -6.75
C PHE A 204 14.06 -11.23 -5.81
N ILE A 205 14.23 -11.43 -4.50
CA ILE A 205 13.83 -10.46 -3.48
C ILE A 205 14.58 -9.14 -3.67
N ASN A 206 15.90 -9.20 -3.86
CA ASN A 206 16.72 -8.01 -4.06
C ASN A 206 16.31 -7.22 -5.31
N GLN A 207 15.97 -7.90 -6.39
CA GLN A 207 15.52 -7.23 -7.61
C GLN A 207 14.11 -6.67 -7.46
N ARG A 208 13.19 -7.40 -6.82
CA ARG A 208 11.83 -6.92 -6.56
C ARG A 208 11.81 -5.71 -5.63
N ARG A 209 12.69 -5.66 -4.61
CA ARG A 209 12.89 -4.48 -3.76
C ARG A 209 13.26 -3.24 -4.58
N LYS A 210 14.14 -3.37 -5.59
CA LYS A 210 14.49 -2.24 -6.49
C LYS A 210 13.26 -1.70 -7.23
N LEU A 211 12.45 -2.59 -7.82
CA LEU A 211 11.20 -2.20 -8.51
C LEU A 211 10.19 -1.53 -7.57
N LEU A 212 10.10 -2.01 -6.32
CA LEU A 212 9.25 -1.38 -5.29
C LEU A 212 9.76 0.00 -4.89
N LYS A 213 11.07 0.22 -4.80
CA LYS A 213 11.65 1.54 -4.52
C LYS A 213 11.38 2.53 -5.65
N GLU A 214 11.41 2.08 -6.91
CA GLU A 214 10.98 2.92 -8.05
C GLU A 214 9.47 3.21 -8.01
N ALA A 215 8.66 2.24 -7.56
CA ALA A 215 7.24 2.47 -7.34
C ALA A 215 7.01 3.56 -6.29
N VAL A 216 7.83 3.58 -5.22
CA VAL A 216 7.83 4.65 -4.22
C VAL A 216 8.20 5.99 -4.84
N ASP A 217 9.20 6.07 -5.74
CA ASP A 217 9.51 7.34 -6.43
C ASP A 217 8.31 7.87 -7.21
N ARG A 218 7.61 6.98 -7.93
CA ARG A 218 6.42 7.35 -8.68
C ARG A 218 5.25 7.76 -7.75
N PHE A 219 5.09 7.09 -6.61
CA PHE A 219 4.06 7.44 -5.60
C PHE A 219 4.21 8.88 -5.11
N PHE A 220 5.45 9.34 -4.92
CA PHE A 220 5.78 10.69 -4.48
C PHE A 220 5.87 11.74 -5.61
N LYS A 221 5.71 11.38 -6.89
CA LYS A 221 5.93 12.30 -8.03
C LYS A 221 5.10 13.59 -7.95
N ASP A 222 3.87 13.48 -7.47
CA ASP A 222 2.93 14.62 -7.34
C ASP A 222 2.85 15.15 -5.90
N ILE A 223 3.76 14.71 -5.03
CA ILE A 223 3.89 15.17 -3.65
C ILE A 223 5.10 16.11 -3.59
N ASN A 224 4.87 17.39 -3.88
CA ASN A 224 5.87 18.44 -3.70
C ASN A 224 5.63 19.13 -2.35
N PHE A 225 6.70 19.26 -1.55
CA PHE A 225 6.71 19.97 -0.27
C PHE A 225 7.59 21.20 -0.33
#